data_AF-A0A7X6I0Y8-F1
#
_entry.id   AF-A0A7X6I0Y8-F1
#
_cell.length_a   1.000
_cell.length_b   1.000
_cell.length_c   1.000
_cell.angle_alpha   90.00
_cell.angle_beta   90.00
_cell.angle_gamma   90.00
#
_symmetry.space_group_name_H-M   'P 1'
#
loop_
_entity.id
_entity.type
_entity.pdbx_description
1 polymer ?
#
loop_
_entity_poly.entity_id
_entity_poly.type
_entity_poly.pdbx_seq_one_letter_code
_entity_poly.pdbx_strand_id
1 'polypeptide(L)'
;MRIGELSHRTGVPVATIKYYLREGLLPPGEATGRNQAVYGEDHARRLRLARALITVGGLSVAAAREVLEALAAPDRSTYNALAVAHTTVTRHERDPAVPEEARERAAERVRRLIAEQGWQLPPDLPAARTLTDTLATMEHLGNHSFAARLDRFAAASELVAAADVDCVDEVRGSAEAMAETMVVGTVLGDAALAALRRLAQQDAARRRYAPAARDGDTDGDCPQPGAAAGDAPAG
;
A
#
# COMPACT_ATOMS: atom_id res chain seq x y z
N MET A 1 23.00 -19.15 7.83
CA MET A 1 23.65 -17.87 8.19
C MET A 1 23.46 -17.55 9.67
N ARG A 2 24.44 -16.92 10.33
CA ARG A 2 24.29 -16.38 11.70
C ARG A 2 23.46 -15.10 11.69
N ILE A 3 22.98 -14.64 12.86
CA ILE A 3 22.14 -13.43 12.94
C ILE A 3 22.81 -12.15 12.42
N GLY A 4 24.14 -12.03 12.59
CA GLY A 4 24.91 -10.89 12.06
C GLY A 4 24.98 -10.90 10.53
N GLU A 5 25.13 -12.07 9.93
CA GLU A 5 25.10 -12.24 8.47
C GLU A 5 23.69 -11.97 7.92
N LEU A 6 22.64 -12.44 8.61
CA LEU A 6 21.25 -12.14 8.25
C LEU A 6 20.99 -10.63 8.27
N SER A 7 21.49 -9.94 9.30
CA SER A 7 21.42 -8.48 9.42
C SER A 7 22.10 -7.78 8.25
N HIS A 8 23.34 -8.15 7.93
CA HIS A 8 24.06 -7.58 6.79
C HIS A 8 23.30 -7.81 5.47
N ARG A 9 22.83 -9.03 5.22
CA ARG A 9 22.18 -9.40 3.96
C ARG A 9 20.80 -8.77 3.74
N THR A 10 20.12 -8.42 4.82
CA THR A 10 18.76 -7.83 4.77
C THR A 10 18.77 -6.33 5.03
N GLY A 11 19.90 -5.77 5.49
CA GLY A 11 20.01 -4.38 5.91
C GLY A 11 19.13 -4.06 7.13
N VAL A 12 18.72 -5.08 7.89
CA VAL A 12 17.90 -4.92 9.10
C VAL A 12 18.80 -5.05 10.32
N PRO A 13 18.81 -4.08 11.25
CA PRO A 13 19.65 -4.15 12.44
C PRO A 13 19.36 -5.39 13.29
N VAL A 14 20.39 -6.00 13.88
CA VAL A 14 20.26 -7.20 14.74
C VAL A 14 19.22 -6.99 15.87
N ALA A 15 19.17 -5.78 16.45
CA ALA A 15 18.18 -5.45 17.47
C ALA A 15 16.73 -5.55 16.95
N THR A 16 16.49 -5.08 15.73
CA THR A 16 15.18 -5.17 15.05
C THR A 16 14.85 -6.62 14.68
N ILE A 17 15.83 -7.41 14.23
CA ILE A 17 15.63 -8.85 13.98
C ILE A 17 15.21 -9.57 15.27
N LYS A 18 15.91 -9.30 16.38
CA LYS A 18 15.54 -9.85 17.71
C LYS A 18 14.16 -9.38 18.16
N TYR A 19 13.80 -8.13 17.87
CA TYR A 19 12.46 -7.63 18.13
C TYR A 19 11.40 -8.40 17.34
N TYR A 20 11.56 -8.53 16.02
CA TYR A 20 10.60 -9.28 15.20
C TYR A 20 10.51 -10.77 15.57
N LEU A 21 11.60 -11.40 16.02
CA LEU A 21 11.57 -12.75 16.58
C LEU A 21 10.71 -12.82 17.86
N ARG A 22 10.81 -11.83 18.76
CA ARG A 22 9.99 -11.76 19.99
C ARG A 22 8.51 -11.52 19.69
N GLU A 23 8.22 -10.69 18.69
CA GLU A 23 6.84 -10.37 18.28
C GLU A 23 6.20 -11.47 17.41
N GLY A 24 6.97 -12.50 17.03
CA GLY A 24 6.50 -13.62 16.21
C GLY A 24 6.45 -13.34 14.70
N LEU A 25 7.02 -12.24 14.24
CA LEU A 25 7.08 -11.91 12.81
C LEU A 25 8.04 -12.80 12.04
N LEU A 26 9.05 -13.33 12.73
CA LEU A 26 9.94 -14.36 12.17
C LEU A 26 9.89 -15.63 13.01
N PRO A 27 9.90 -16.81 12.35
CA PRO A 27 10.12 -18.05 13.07
C PRO A 27 11.51 -18.05 13.73
N PRO A 28 11.70 -18.81 14.81
CA PRO A 28 13.02 -18.99 15.40
C PRO A 28 13.95 -19.70 14.40
N GLY A 29 15.23 -19.32 14.43
CA GLY A 29 16.25 -20.03 13.66
C GLY A 29 16.50 -21.44 14.22
N GLU A 30 17.13 -22.29 13.43
CA GLU A 30 17.49 -23.65 13.83
C GLU A 30 18.57 -23.61 14.92
N ALA A 31 18.29 -24.21 16.07
CA ALA A 31 19.23 -24.21 17.18
C ALA A 31 20.44 -25.08 16.87
N THR A 32 21.64 -24.50 16.89
CA THR A 32 22.92 -25.20 16.67
C THR A 32 23.79 -25.24 17.92
N GLY A 33 23.29 -24.73 19.05
CA GLY A 33 23.97 -24.75 20.35
C GLY A 33 23.22 -23.92 21.39
N ARG A 34 23.70 -23.91 22.64
CA ARG A 34 23.00 -23.32 23.80
C ARG A 34 22.56 -21.85 23.60
N ASN A 35 23.32 -21.07 22.83
CA ASN A 35 23.03 -19.66 22.49
C ASN A 35 23.28 -19.38 20.99
N GLN A 36 23.18 -20.40 20.13
CA GLN A 36 23.43 -20.24 18.70
C GLN A 36 22.26 -20.77 17.88
N ALA A 37 21.87 -19.98 16.90
CA ALA A 37 20.87 -20.36 15.91
C ALA A 37 21.37 -20.01 14.50
N VAL A 38 20.99 -20.83 13.55
CA VAL A 38 21.24 -20.62 12.13
C VAL A 38 19.93 -20.27 11.43
N TYR A 39 20.00 -19.28 10.55
CA TYR A 39 18.89 -18.79 9.76
C TYR A 39 19.09 -19.17 8.29
N GLY A 40 17.99 -19.42 7.58
CA GLY A 40 17.98 -19.76 6.14
C GLY A 40 17.60 -18.58 5.24
N GLU A 41 17.57 -18.81 3.92
CA GLU A 41 17.10 -17.80 2.95
C GLU A 41 15.65 -17.39 3.17
N ASP A 42 14.80 -18.30 3.62
CA ASP A 42 13.39 -18.00 3.87
C ASP A 42 13.21 -17.01 5.02
N HIS A 43 14.12 -17.00 6.00
CA HIS A 43 14.16 -15.95 7.02
C HIS A 43 14.52 -14.60 6.39
N ALA A 44 15.47 -14.56 5.45
CA ALA A 44 15.83 -13.32 4.77
C ALA A 44 14.69 -12.80 3.88
N ARG A 45 14.00 -13.68 3.15
CA ARG A 45 12.80 -13.35 2.35
C ARG A 45 11.69 -12.79 3.22
N ARG A 46 11.30 -13.53 4.28
CA ARG A 46 10.27 -13.10 5.22
C ARG A 46 10.60 -11.78 5.90
N LEU A 47 11.87 -11.56 6.27
CA LEU A 47 12.32 -10.32 6.89
C LEU A 47 12.19 -9.11 5.95
N ARG A 48 12.51 -9.28 4.66
CA ARG A 48 12.33 -8.21 3.65
C ARG A 48 10.86 -7.88 3.45
N LEU A 49 10.01 -8.89 3.32
CA LEU A 49 8.57 -8.72 3.18
C LEU A 49 7.98 -8.03 4.42
N ALA A 50 8.28 -8.53 5.62
CA ALA A 50 7.84 -7.92 6.88
C ALA A 50 8.20 -6.44 6.96
N ARG A 51 9.44 -6.08 6.59
CA ARG A 51 9.88 -4.69 6.56
C ARG A 51 9.07 -3.88 5.56
N ALA A 52 8.88 -4.37 4.33
CA ALA A 52 8.12 -3.64 3.31
C ALA A 52 6.68 -3.35 3.77
N LEU A 53 6.00 -4.36 4.30
CA LEU A 53 4.62 -4.24 4.82
C LEU A 53 4.51 -3.19 5.93
N ILE A 54 5.50 -3.11 6.83
CA ILE A 54 5.49 -2.14 7.94
C ILE A 54 5.90 -0.75 7.46
N THR A 55 7.03 -0.63 6.75
CA THR A 55 7.63 0.69 6.47
C THR A 55 6.99 1.40 5.29
N VAL A 56 6.60 0.66 4.26
CA VAL A 56 5.97 1.23 3.05
C VAL A 56 4.46 1.03 3.12
N GLY A 57 4.02 -0.17 3.49
CA GLY A 57 2.60 -0.49 3.65
C GLY A 57 1.93 0.16 4.86
N GLY A 58 2.70 0.73 5.80
CA GLY A 58 2.17 1.40 6.98
C GLY A 58 1.49 0.46 7.98
N LEU A 59 1.64 -0.86 7.83
CA LEU A 59 1.05 -1.82 8.76
C LEU A 59 1.71 -1.77 10.13
N SER A 60 0.90 -1.97 11.17
CA SER A 60 1.44 -2.27 12.50
C SER A 60 2.17 -3.61 12.48
N VAL A 61 3.04 -3.83 13.46
CA VAL A 61 3.77 -5.11 13.62
C VAL A 61 2.78 -6.28 13.76
N ALA A 62 1.71 -6.10 14.53
CA ALA A 62 0.67 -7.12 14.68
C ALA A 62 -0.06 -7.42 13.36
N ALA A 63 -0.44 -6.39 12.62
CA ALA A 63 -1.06 -6.51 11.30
C ALA A 63 -0.16 -7.22 10.29
N ALA A 64 1.13 -6.84 10.25
CA ALA A 64 2.11 -7.51 9.39
C ALA A 64 2.29 -8.99 9.77
N ARG A 65 2.21 -9.34 11.06
CA ARG A 65 2.25 -10.73 11.51
C ARG A 65 1.06 -11.54 10.98
N GLU A 66 -0.16 -11.03 11.15
CA GLU A 66 -1.39 -11.69 10.66
C GLU A 66 -1.28 -12.04 9.16
N VAL A 67 -0.82 -11.08 8.36
CA VAL A 67 -0.62 -11.24 6.91
C VAL A 67 0.46 -12.30 6.61
N LEU A 68 1.60 -12.24 7.30
CA LEU A 68 2.70 -13.19 7.09
C LEU A 68 2.38 -14.61 7.58
N GLU A 69 1.51 -14.76 8.57
CA GLU A 69 0.99 -16.05 9.03
C GLU A 69 0.04 -16.66 7.99
N ALA A 70 -0.85 -15.85 7.41
CA ALA A 70 -1.74 -16.28 6.33
C ALA A 70 -0.96 -16.79 5.11
N LEU A 71 0.17 -16.15 4.77
CA LEU A 71 1.06 -16.61 3.69
C LEU A 71 1.79 -17.93 4.00
N ALA A 72 1.99 -18.24 5.28
CA ALA A 72 2.68 -19.44 5.73
C ALA A 72 1.73 -20.63 6.01
N ALA A 73 0.41 -20.41 5.98
CA ALA A 73 -0.58 -21.43 6.29
C ALA A 73 -0.53 -22.60 5.29
N PRO A 74 -0.66 -23.87 5.71
CA PRO A 74 -0.47 -25.05 4.85
C PRO A 74 -1.42 -25.11 3.64
N ASP A 75 -2.61 -24.52 3.77
CA ASP A 75 -3.64 -24.48 2.76
C ASP A 75 -3.43 -23.38 1.71
N ARG A 76 -2.45 -22.47 1.90
CA ARG A 76 -1.98 -21.37 1.03
C ARG A 76 -2.98 -20.92 -0.04
N SER A 77 -4.24 -20.77 0.35
CA SER A 77 -5.27 -20.39 -0.62
C SER A 77 -5.00 -18.94 -0.95
N THR A 78 -4.73 -18.67 -2.22
CA THR A 78 -4.56 -17.32 -2.76
C THR A 78 -5.71 -16.41 -2.31
N TYR A 79 -6.92 -16.97 -2.22
CA TYR A 79 -8.11 -16.32 -1.70
C TYR A 79 -8.02 -15.97 -0.20
N ASN A 80 -7.48 -16.86 0.64
CA ASN A 80 -7.32 -16.62 2.08
C ASN A 80 -6.28 -15.50 2.33
N ALA A 81 -5.11 -15.57 1.68
CA ALA A 81 -4.08 -14.53 1.79
C ALA A 81 -4.61 -13.15 1.37
N LEU A 82 -5.38 -13.09 0.27
CA LEU A 82 -6.05 -11.88 -0.19
C LEU A 82 -7.07 -11.37 0.85
N ALA A 83 -7.93 -12.25 1.37
CA ALA A 83 -8.94 -11.89 2.36
C ALA A 83 -8.31 -11.33 3.64
N VAL A 84 -7.22 -11.93 4.13
CA VAL A 84 -6.47 -11.42 5.29
C VAL A 84 -5.85 -10.07 4.97
N ALA A 85 -5.14 -9.93 3.85
CA ALA A 85 -4.53 -8.66 3.45
C ALA A 85 -5.57 -7.53 3.38
N HIS A 86 -6.69 -7.76 2.68
CA HIS A 86 -7.78 -6.79 2.60
C HIS A 86 -8.35 -6.46 3.98
N THR A 87 -8.63 -7.45 4.82
CA THR A 87 -9.19 -7.21 6.16
C THR A 87 -8.22 -6.40 7.02
N THR A 88 -6.92 -6.65 6.90
CA THR A 88 -5.89 -5.95 7.65
C THR A 88 -5.76 -4.49 7.20
N VAL A 89 -5.74 -4.20 5.90
CA VAL A 89 -5.62 -2.81 5.40
C VAL A 89 -6.91 -2.01 5.53
N THR A 90 -8.06 -2.66 5.48
CA THR A 90 -9.37 -2.00 5.57
C THR A 90 -9.89 -1.87 7.01
N ARG A 91 -9.14 -2.38 7.99
CA ARG A 91 -9.48 -2.27 9.42
C ARG A 91 -9.49 -0.79 9.80
N HIS A 92 -10.66 -0.29 10.17
CA HIS A 92 -10.87 1.06 10.63
C HIS A 92 -11.86 1.06 11.79
N GLU A 93 -11.77 2.07 12.64
CA GLU A 93 -12.73 2.28 13.72
C GLU A 93 -13.89 3.11 13.21
N ARG A 94 -15.11 2.64 13.47
CA ARG A 94 -16.34 3.37 13.18
C ARG A 94 -16.43 4.56 14.12
N ASP A 95 -16.61 5.76 13.58
CA ASP A 95 -16.86 6.95 14.40
C ASP A 95 -18.28 6.87 15.00
N PRO A 96 -18.44 6.80 16.34
CA PRO A 96 -19.75 6.72 16.98
C PRO A 96 -20.58 7.99 16.82
N ALA A 97 -19.98 9.15 16.51
CA ALA A 97 -20.68 10.41 16.34
C ALA A 97 -21.50 10.49 15.04
N VAL A 98 -21.19 9.66 14.04
CA VAL A 98 -21.94 9.62 12.79
C VAL A 98 -23.35 9.03 13.04
N PRO A 99 -24.44 9.69 12.61
CA PRO A 99 -25.80 9.16 12.79
C PRO A 99 -26.04 7.86 12.02
N GLU A 100 -26.85 6.94 12.59
CA GLU A 100 -27.16 5.66 11.94
C GLU A 100 -27.87 5.85 10.59
N GLU A 101 -28.77 6.82 10.51
CA GLU A 101 -29.48 7.17 9.27
C GLU A 101 -28.53 7.55 8.13
N ALA A 102 -27.40 8.22 8.43
CA ALA A 102 -26.40 8.56 7.43
C ALA A 102 -25.66 7.31 6.92
N ARG A 103 -25.42 6.35 7.81
CA ARG A 103 -24.81 5.05 7.45
C ARG A 103 -25.76 4.19 6.64
N GLU A 104 -27.05 4.14 6.98
CA GLU A 104 -28.05 3.43 6.20
C GLU A 104 -28.15 3.96 4.77
N ARG A 105 -28.15 5.29 4.60
CA ARG A 105 -28.10 5.94 3.27
C ARG A 105 -26.82 5.59 2.51
N ALA A 106 -25.67 5.64 3.17
CA ALA A 106 -24.40 5.25 2.57
C ALA A 106 -24.39 3.76 2.18
N ALA A 107 -24.93 2.88 3.02
CA ALA A 107 -25.00 1.45 2.77
C ALA A 107 -25.88 1.13 1.56
N GLU A 108 -27.04 1.78 1.45
CA GLU A 108 -27.90 1.70 0.27
C GLU A 108 -27.18 2.17 -1.00
N ARG A 109 -26.42 3.28 -0.91
CA ARG A 109 -25.61 3.76 -2.03
C ARG A 109 -24.56 2.73 -2.46
N VAL A 110 -23.84 2.13 -1.52
CA VAL A 110 -22.80 1.12 -1.79
C VAL A 110 -23.41 -0.14 -2.41
N ARG A 111 -24.54 -0.63 -1.86
CA ARG A 111 -25.26 -1.78 -2.43
C ARG A 111 -25.70 -1.52 -3.86
N ARG A 112 -26.21 -0.32 -4.15
CA ARG A 112 -26.60 0.07 -5.50
C ARG A 112 -25.40 0.11 -6.45
N LEU A 113 -24.29 0.71 -6.03
CA LEU A 113 -23.06 0.74 -6.84
C LEU A 113 -22.61 -0.68 -7.20
N ILE A 114 -22.51 -1.58 -6.21
CA ILE A 114 -22.08 -2.97 -6.41
C ILE A 114 -23.00 -3.66 -7.44
N ALA A 115 -24.31 -3.47 -7.32
CA ALA A 115 -25.28 -4.04 -8.25
C ALA A 115 -25.17 -3.45 -9.67
N GLU A 116 -25.01 -2.14 -9.79
CA GLU A 116 -24.86 -1.44 -11.07
C GLU A 116 -23.57 -1.81 -11.81
N GLN A 117 -22.47 -2.02 -11.09
CA GLN A 117 -21.22 -2.51 -11.67
C GLN A 117 -21.23 -4.03 -11.94
N GLY A 118 -22.26 -4.76 -11.49
CA GLY A 118 -22.36 -6.21 -11.66
C GLY A 118 -21.30 -7.01 -10.88
N TRP A 119 -20.70 -6.42 -9.84
CA TRP A 119 -19.65 -7.07 -9.06
C TRP A 119 -20.23 -8.23 -8.24
N GLN A 120 -19.66 -9.42 -8.43
CA GLN A 120 -20.04 -10.63 -7.73
C GLN A 120 -19.20 -10.78 -6.45
N LEU A 121 -19.73 -10.25 -5.36
CA LEU A 121 -19.03 -10.15 -4.08
C LEU A 121 -19.76 -10.95 -2.99
N PRO A 122 -19.03 -11.59 -2.05
CA PRO A 122 -19.68 -12.24 -0.91
C PRO A 122 -20.42 -11.21 -0.04
N PRO A 123 -21.46 -11.65 0.68
CA PRO A 123 -22.18 -10.78 1.62
C PRO A 123 -21.23 -10.34 2.73
N ASP A 124 -21.41 -9.10 3.21
CA ASP A 124 -20.70 -8.56 4.36
C ASP A 124 -19.16 -8.49 4.22
N LEU A 125 -18.68 -8.01 3.06
CA LEU A 125 -17.27 -7.72 2.85
C LEU A 125 -16.78 -6.57 3.73
N PRO A 126 -15.61 -6.71 4.41
CA PRO A 126 -14.98 -5.62 5.15
C PRO A 126 -14.81 -4.33 4.32
N ALA A 127 -14.38 -4.46 3.07
CA ALA A 127 -14.21 -3.31 2.17
C ALA A 127 -15.52 -2.54 1.90
N ALA A 128 -16.65 -3.24 1.79
CA ALA A 128 -17.96 -2.60 1.60
C ALA A 128 -18.40 -1.84 2.86
N ARG A 129 -18.10 -2.36 4.05
CA ARG A 129 -18.32 -1.65 5.33
C ARG A 129 -17.45 -0.41 5.42
N THR A 130 -16.16 -0.52 5.11
CA THR A 130 -15.23 0.62 5.09
C THR A 130 -15.68 1.72 4.14
N LEU A 131 -16.13 1.38 2.93
CA LEU A 131 -16.68 2.37 2.01
C LEU A 131 -17.96 3.01 2.57
N THR A 132 -18.84 2.22 3.17
CA THR A 132 -20.07 2.69 3.80
C THR A 132 -19.79 3.71 4.91
N ASP A 133 -18.95 3.36 5.88
CA ASP A 133 -18.61 4.22 7.01
C ASP A 133 -17.84 5.47 6.57
N THR A 134 -16.98 5.34 5.55
CA THR A 134 -16.26 6.50 4.96
C THR A 134 -17.24 7.46 4.30
N LEU A 135 -18.18 6.96 3.48
CA LEU A 135 -19.17 7.80 2.81
C LEU A 135 -20.12 8.47 3.81
N ALA A 136 -20.55 7.75 4.85
CA ALA A 136 -21.39 8.30 5.90
C ALA A 136 -20.68 9.42 6.67
N THR A 137 -19.40 9.23 7.01
CA THR A 137 -18.57 10.27 7.63
C THR A 137 -18.42 11.49 6.71
N MET A 138 -18.12 11.29 5.43
CA MET A 138 -18.03 12.39 4.46
C MET A 138 -19.33 13.18 4.33
N GLU A 139 -20.47 12.48 4.29
CA GLU A 139 -21.79 13.10 4.25
C GLU A 139 -22.08 13.91 5.52
N HIS A 140 -21.73 13.37 6.69
CA HIS A 140 -21.89 14.06 7.98
C HIS A 140 -21.04 15.35 8.05
N LEU A 141 -19.87 15.36 7.40
CA LEU A 141 -19.02 16.55 7.25
C LEU A 141 -19.50 17.52 6.14
N GLY A 142 -20.65 17.26 5.50
CA GLY A 142 -21.19 18.09 4.42
C GLY A 142 -20.52 17.89 3.06
N ASN A 143 -19.66 16.87 2.90
CA ASN A 143 -18.95 16.60 1.66
C ASN A 143 -19.68 15.56 0.80
N HIS A 144 -20.65 16.04 0.01
CA HIS A 144 -21.44 15.19 -0.89
C HIS A 144 -20.77 14.99 -2.26
N SER A 145 -19.72 15.75 -2.57
CA SER A 145 -19.10 15.81 -3.89
C SER A 145 -18.40 14.52 -4.29
N PHE A 146 -17.89 13.75 -3.33
CA PHE A 146 -17.26 12.46 -3.60
C PHE A 146 -18.32 11.40 -3.94
N ALA A 147 -19.32 11.27 -3.08
CA ALA A 147 -20.43 10.32 -3.26
C ALA A 147 -21.22 10.57 -4.56
N ALA A 148 -21.31 11.82 -5.01
CA ALA A 148 -21.97 12.17 -6.28
C ALA A 148 -21.23 11.69 -7.54
N ARG A 149 -19.96 11.29 -7.44
CA ARG A 149 -19.12 10.83 -8.57
C ARG A 149 -18.52 9.44 -8.33
N LEU A 150 -19.20 8.65 -7.49
CA LEU A 150 -18.70 7.35 -7.04
C LEU A 150 -18.54 6.37 -8.21
N ASP A 151 -19.38 6.47 -9.24
CA ASP A 151 -19.30 5.76 -10.52
C ASP A 151 -17.95 5.92 -11.21
N ARG A 152 -17.40 7.14 -11.25
CA ARG A 152 -16.11 7.41 -11.89
C ARG A 152 -14.95 6.79 -11.13
N PHE A 153 -15.04 6.80 -9.79
CA PHE A 153 -14.04 6.15 -8.96
C PHE A 153 -14.14 4.63 -9.09
N ALA A 154 -15.34 4.07 -9.17
CA ALA A 154 -15.54 2.64 -9.42
C ALA A 154 -14.94 2.21 -10.76
N ALA A 155 -15.21 2.93 -11.85
CA ALA A 155 -14.63 2.64 -13.16
C ALA A 155 -13.09 2.71 -13.16
N ALA A 156 -12.50 3.68 -12.46
CA ALA A 156 -11.05 3.75 -12.30
C ALA A 156 -10.50 2.57 -11.48
N SER A 157 -11.23 2.16 -10.43
CA SER A 157 -10.86 0.99 -9.62
C SER A 157 -10.93 -0.32 -10.40
N GLU A 158 -11.83 -0.45 -11.39
CA GLU A 158 -11.87 -1.64 -12.25
C GLU A 158 -10.62 -1.78 -13.11
N LEU A 159 -10.09 -0.67 -13.63
CA LEU A 159 -8.82 -0.67 -14.39
C LEU A 159 -7.65 -1.10 -13.50
N VAL A 160 -7.63 -0.62 -12.25
CA VAL A 160 -6.63 -1.03 -11.27
C VAL A 160 -6.76 -2.50 -10.94
N ALA A 161 -7.98 -2.98 -10.64
CA ALA A 161 -8.23 -4.38 -10.31
C ALA A 161 -7.85 -5.33 -11.46
N ALA A 162 -8.10 -4.96 -12.71
CA ALA A 162 -7.66 -5.73 -13.87
C ALA A 162 -6.13 -5.83 -13.93
N ALA A 163 -5.42 -4.70 -13.77
CA ALA A 163 -3.97 -4.68 -13.76
C ALA A 163 -3.36 -5.48 -12.58
N ASP A 164 -3.99 -5.43 -11.41
CA ASP A 164 -3.58 -6.22 -10.24
C ASP A 164 -3.72 -7.73 -10.53
N VAL A 165 -4.82 -8.15 -11.17
CA VAL A 165 -5.02 -9.55 -11.57
C VAL A 165 -4.00 -9.97 -12.63
N ASP A 166 -3.71 -9.12 -13.61
CA ASP A 166 -2.68 -9.38 -14.63
C ASP A 166 -1.30 -9.63 -13.98
N CYS A 167 -0.93 -8.84 -12.95
CA CYS A 167 0.32 -9.03 -12.21
C CYS A 167 0.39 -10.39 -11.49
N VAL A 168 -0.74 -10.87 -10.94
CA VAL A 168 -0.81 -12.20 -10.31
C VAL A 168 -0.73 -13.30 -11.36
N ASP A 169 -1.32 -13.08 -12.54
CA ASP A 169 -1.31 -14.02 -13.65
C ASP A 169 0.08 -14.22 -14.26
N GLU A 170 0.98 -13.24 -14.20
CA GLU A 170 2.37 -13.39 -14.63
C GLU A 170 3.14 -14.45 -13.84
N VAL A 171 2.79 -14.67 -12.57
CA VAL A 171 3.42 -15.67 -11.68
C VAL A 171 2.55 -16.92 -11.51
N ARG A 172 1.55 -17.10 -12.38
CA ARG A 172 0.66 -18.24 -12.40
C ARG A 172 1.45 -19.55 -12.52
N GLY A 173 1.29 -20.43 -11.54
CA GLY A 173 2.01 -21.70 -11.46
C GLY A 173 2.66 -21.98 -10.10
N SER A 174 2.74 -20.96 -9.23
CA SER A 174 3.11 -21.13 -7.82
C SER A 174 2.06 -20.47 -6.92
N ALA A 175 1.32 -21.27 -6.16
CA ALA A 175 0.34 -20.77 -5.20
C ALA A 175 0.98 -19.84 -4.16
N GLU A 176 2.22 -20.15 -3.76
CA GLU A 176 3.03 -19.31 -2.88
C GLU A 176 3.36 -17.96 -3.52
N ALA A 177 3.83 -17.95 -4.77
CA ALA A 177 4.16 -16.70 -5.46
C ALA A 177 2.90 -15.85 -5.73
N MET A 178 1.79 -16.47 -6.13
CA MET A 178 0.52 -15.77 -6.33
C MET A 178 0.01 -15.13 -5.04
N ALA A 179 0.04 -15.85 -3.92
CA ALA A 179 -0.37 -15.32 -2.62
C ALA A 179 0.54 -14.17 -2.16
N GLU A 180 1.86 -14.30 -2.32
CA GLU A 180 2.81 -13.24 -1.98
C GLU A 180 2.60 -12.00 -2.86
N THR A 181 2.45 -12.15 -4.18
CA THR A 181 2.16 -11.05 -5.12
C THR A 181 0.86 -10.34 -4.77
N MET A 182 -0.21 -11.07 -4.43
CA MET A 182 -1.48 -10.47 -4.01
C MET A 182 -1.37 -9.65 -2.74
N VAL A 183 -0.68 -10.18 -1.72
CA VAL A 183 -0.47 -9.47 -0.45
C VAL A 183 0.34 -8.20 -0.67
N VAL A 184 1.43 -8.30 -1.44
CA VAL A 184 2.28 -7.15 -1.78
C VAL A 184 1.49 -6.14 -2.60
N GLY A 185 0.76 -6.58 -3.61
CA GLY A 185 -0.10 -5.76 -4.46
C GLY A 185 -1.19 -5.05 -3.67
N THR A 186 -1.81 -5.72 -2.70
CA THR A 186 -2.82 -5.08 -1.85
C THR A 186 -2.18 -4.03 -0.94
N VAL A 187 -1.19 -4.42 -0.13
CA VAL A 187 -0.66 -3.55 0.93
C VAL A 187 0.23 -2.44 0.38
N LEU A 188 1.17 -2.78 -0.51
CA LEU A 188 2.06 -1.78 -1.12
C LEU A 188 1.39 -1.07 -2.29
N GLY A 189 0.47 -1.73 -2.99
CA GLY A 189 -0.30 -1.09 -4.06
C GLY A 189 -1.22 -0.01 -3.53
N ASP A 190 -1.84 -0.16 -2.35
CA ASP A 190 -2.60 0.93 -1.72
C ASP A 190 -1.75 2.20 -1.55
N ALA A 191 -0.51 2.06 -1.07
CA ALA A 191 0.42 3.18 -0.93
C ALA A 191 0.81 3.79 -2.30
N ALA A 192 1.08 2.94 -3.30
CA ALA A 192 1.43 3.36 -4.65
C ALA A 192 0.27 4.08 -5.35
N LEU A 193 -0.95 3.53 -5.29
CA LEU A 193 -2.17 4.10 -5.86
C LEU A 193 -2.54 5.41 -5.18
N ALA A 194 -2.38 5.50 -3.86
CA ALA A 194 -2.56 6.76 -3.15
C ALA A 194 -1.56 7.83 -3.61
N ALA A 195 -0.30 7.47 -3.87
CA ALA A 195 0.70 8.37 -4.43
C ALA A 195 0.36 8.79 -5.88
N LEU A 196 0.03 7.83 -6.75
CA LEU A 196 -0.40 8.09 -8.13
C LEU A 196 -1.61 9.01 -8.19
N ARG A 197 -2.62 8.77 -7.35
CA ARG A 197 -3.80 9.62 -7.23
C ARG A 197 -3.43 11.06 -6.86
N ARG A 198 -2.53 11.25 -5.89
CA ARG A 198 -2.07 12.59 -5.48
C ARG A 198 -1.33 13.30 -6.61
N LEU A 199 -0.46 12.59 -7.34
CA LEU A 199 0.25 13.13 -8.51
C LEU A 199 -0.73 13.55 -9.63
N ALA A 200 -1.70 12.69 -9.95
CA ALA A 200 -2.72 12.99 -10.95
C ALA A 200 -3.61 14.18 -10.54
N GLN A 201 -3.95 14.28 -9.26
CA GLN A 201 -4.68 15.42 -8.71
C GLN A 201 -3.89 16.72 -8.84
N GLN A 202 -2.58 16.70 -8.54
CA GLN A 202 -1.72 17.87 -8.68
C GLN A 202 -1.63 18.35 -10.12
N ASP A 203 -1.43 17.45 -11.09
CA ASP A 203 -1.39 17.82 -12.50
C ASP A 203 -2.74 18.34 -13.01
N ALA A 204 -3.84 17.67 -12.66
CA ALA A 204 -5.19 18.12 -13.03
C ALA A 204 -5.54 19.49 -12.45
N ALA A 205 -5.18 19.74 -11.18
CA ALA A 205 -5.35 21.03 -10.53
C ALA A 205 -4.50 22.10 -11.20
N ARG A 206 -3.23 21.80 -11.51
CA ARG A 206 -2.34 22.72 -12.23
C ARG A 206 -2.90 23.08 -13.60
N ARG A 207 -3.36 22.12 -14.40
CA ARG A 207 -3.94 22.41 -15.72
C ARG A 207 -5.20 23.27 -15.65
N ARG A 208 -5.98 23.18 -14.57
CA ARG A 208 -7.27 23.87 -14.44
C ARG A 208 -7.18 25.21 -13.73
N TYR A 209 -6.25 25.36 -12.79
CA TYR A 209 -6.17 26.49 -11.88
C TYR A 209 -4.82 27.19 -11.91
N ALA A 210 -3.80 26.69 -12.64
CA ALA A 210 -2.62 27.50 -12.87
C ALA A 210 -3.05 28.78 -13.62
N PRO A 211 -2.58 29.95 -13.18
CA PRO A 211 -2.79 31.16 -13.94
C PRO A 211 -2.25 30.93 -15.35
N ALA A 212 -3.03 31.32 -16.37
CA ALA A 212 -2.51 31.38 -17.73
C ALA A 212 -1.16 32.10 -17.66
N ALA A 213 -0.10 31.47 -18.17
CA ALA A 213 1.21 32.10 -18.23
C ALA A 213 1.00 33.48 -18.84
N ARG A 214 1.40 34.53 -18.12
CA ARG A 214 1.43 35.86 -18.72
C ARG A 214 2.46 35.75 -19.83
N ASP A 215 2.02 35.76 -21.07
CA ASP A 215 2.87 35.99 -22.23
C ASP A 215 3.63 37.31 -21.96
N GLY A 216 4.90 37.21 -21.58
CA GLY A 216 5.68 38.40 -21.25
C GLY A 216 6.90 38.26 -20.34
N ASP A 217 7.26 37.08 -19.83
CA ASP A 217 8.56 36.90 -19.12
C ASP A 217 9.51 36.02 -19.92
N THR A 218 9.76 36.44 -21.17
CA THR A 218 11.00 36.14 -21.89
C THR A 218 11.84 37.41 -21.86
N ASP A 219 12.53 37.67 -20.75
CA ASP A 219 13.89 38.23 -20.75
C ASP A 219 14.34 38.47 -19.31
N GLY A 220 15.25 37.60 -18.85
CA GLY A 220 15.81 37.66 -17.51
C GLY A 220 17.08 36.83 -17.41
N ASP A 221 17.99 37.06 -18.35
CA ASP A 221 19.45 36.95 -18.22
C ASP A 221 19.98 35.74 -17.42
N CYS A 222 20.24 34.64 -18.14
CA CYS A 222 21.09 33.56 -17.64
C CYS A 222 22.54 33.95 -17.95
N PRO A 223 23.42 34.21 -16.97
CA PRO A 223 24.79 34.59 -17.26
C PRO A 223 25.53 33.40 -17.88
N GLN A 224 26.06 33.59 -19.08
CA GLN A 224 26.89 32.60 -19.77
C GLN A 224 28.20 32.36 -18.99
N PRO A 225 28.63 31.09 -18.82
CA PRO A 225 29.94 30.80 -18.24
C PRO A 225 31.01 30.91 -19.33
N GLY A 226 31.70 32.06 -19.38
CA GLY A 226 32.74 32.36 -20.36
C GLY A 226 34.15 32.39 -19.77
N ALA A 227 34.89 31.30 -20.02
CA ALA A 227 36.34 31.21 -20.22
C ALA A 227 37.31 31.73 -19.13
N ALA A 228 37.86 30.77 -18.39
CA ALA A 228 39.22 30.87 -17.86
C ALA A 228 40.22 30.92 -19.02
N ALA A 229 40.99 31.99 -19.09
CA ALA A 229 42.30 32.03 -19.75
C ALA A 229 43.26 32.71 -18.78
N GLY A 230 44.22 31.96 -18.28
CA GLY A 230 45.28 32.49 -17.45
C GLY A 230 46.25 33.32 -18.29
N ASP A 231 46.82 34.34 -17.67
CA ASP A 231 48.26 34.55 -17.75
C ASP A 231 48.73 35.37 -16.53
N ALA A 232 49.82 34.93 -15.92
CA ALA A 232 50.61 35.69 -14.96
C ALA A 232 51.34 36.85 -15.73
N PRO A 233 52.02 37.85 -15.10
CA PRO A 233 53.04 37.62 -14.08
C PRO A 233 53.27 38.71 -13.01
N ALA A 234 54.10 38.31 -12.04
CA ALA A 234 55.13 39.05 -11.30
C ALA A 234 54.80 40.37 -10.57
N GLY A 235 55.05 40.35 -9.25
CA GLY A 235 55.15 41.49 -8.36
C GLY A 235 55.26 41.05 -6.91
#